data_AF-A0A0Q9U143-F1
#
_entry.id   AF-A0A0Q9U143-F1
#
_cell.length_a   1.000
_cell.length_b   1.000
_cell.length_c   1.000
_cell.angle_alpha   90.00
_cell.angle_beta   90.00
_cell.angle_gamma   90.00
#
_symmetry.space_group_name_H-M   'P 1'
#
loop_
_entity.id
_entity.type
_entity.pdbx_description
1 polymer ?
#
loop_
_entity_poly.entity_id
_entity_poly.type
_entity_poly.pdbx_seq_one_letter_code
_entity_poly.pdbx_strand_id
1 'polypeptide(L)' 'MPQRPSDPRCPTRLGEPCTLCFPGASGPQDCGLVYLVRSDPELREELAARRRERHAAQLSAPAAAAP' A
#
# COMPACT_ATOMS: atom_id res chain seq x y z
N MET A 1 12.46 -9.70 8.26
CA MET A 1 11.36 -10.30 9.05
C MET A 1 10.16 -10.42 8.13
N PRO A 2 9.60 -11.62 7.90
CA PRO A 2 8.36 -11.75 7.14
C PRO A 2 7.24 -11.01 7.88
N GLN A 3 6.50 -10.13 7.20
CA GLN A 3 5.38 -9.41 7.80
C GLN A 3 4.29 -10.36 8.33
N ARG A 4 3.79 -10.10 9.54
CA ARG A 4 2.66 -10.86 10.10
C ARG A 4 1.41 -10.51 9.29
N PRO A 5 0.50 -11.46 8.99
CA PRO A 5 -0.72 -11.19 8.22
C PRO A 5 -1.60 -10.05 8.78
N SER A 6 -1.41 -9.68 10.05
CA SER A 6 -2.11 -8.60 10.75
C SER A 6 -1.47 -7.23 10.62
N ASP A 7 -0.26 -7.09 10.08
CA ASP A 7 0.39 -5.78 9.99
C ASP A 7 -0.33 -4.91 8.95
N PRO A 8 -0.82 -3.72 9.34
CA PRO A 8 -1.51 -2.83 8.41
C PRO A 8 -0.57 -2.44 7.27
N ARG A 9 -1.06 -2.49 6.03
CA ARG A 9 -0.28 -2.08 4.84
C ARG A 9 -0.46 -0.61 4.53
N CYS A 10 0.54 0.02 3.91
CA CYS A 10 0.44 1.39 3.45
C CYS A 10 -0.50 1.46 2.22
N PRO A 11 -1.59 2.23 2.24
CA PRO A 11 -2.53 2.30 1.12
C PRO A 11 -1.94 2.92 -0.14
N THR A 12 -0.97 3.84 0.01
CA THR A 12 -0.29 4.57 -1.05
C THR A 12 1.00 3.88 -1.53
N ARG A 13 1.83 3.36 -0.61
CA ARG A 13 3.04 2.59 -0.91
C ARG A 13 2.70 1.10 -1.06
N LEU A 14 2.24 0.74 -2.25
CA LEU A 14 1.95 -0.64 -2.65
C LEU A 14 3.26 -1.47 -2.68
N GLY A 15 3.51 -2.56 -1.97
CA GLY A 15 2.89 -3.18 -0.81
C GLY A 15 3.96 -3.25 0.24
N GLU A 16 4.22 -2.10 0.80
CA GLU A 16 5.02 -1.96 1.98
C GLU A 16 4.09 -2.01 3.21
N PRO A 17 4.61 -2.47 4.36
CA PRO A 17 3.90 -2.30 5.62
C PRO A 17 3.74 -0.81 5.94
N CYS A 18 2.77 -0.48 6.79
CA CYS A 18 2.70 0.84 7.39
C CYS A 18 3.90 1.03 8.32
N THR A 19 4.61 2.14 8.19
CA THR A 19 5.81 2.45 8.99
C THR A 19 5.55 3.52 10.06
N LEU A 20 4.29 3.89 10.30
CA LEU A 20 3.89 4.90 11.30
C LEU A 20 4.72 6.20 11.16
N CYS A 21 4.65 6.83 9.98
CA CYS A 21 5.58 7.88 9.55
C CYS A 21 5.66 9.15 10.43
N PHE A 22 4.75 9.34 11.38
CA PHE A 22 4.74 10.50 12.27
C PHE A 22 4.38 10.10 13.72
N PRO A 23 4.80 10.90 14.73
CA PRO A 23 4.53 10.60 16.14
C PRO A 23 3.04 10.50 16.45
N GLY A 24 2.65 9.44 17.15
CA GLY A 24 1.26 9.19 17.55
C GLY A 24 0.40 8.47 16.51
N ALA A 25 0.93 8.14 15.33
CA ALA A 25 0.22 7.29 14.38
C ALA A 25 0.04 5.86 14.93
N SER A 26 -1.17 5.34 14.87
CA SER A 26 -1.54 3.94 15.15
C SER A 26 -1.79 3.14 13.88
N GLY A 27 -1.95 3.80 12.73
CA GLY A 27 -2.08 3.15 11.44
C GLY A 27 -2.43 4.09 10.29
N PRO A 28 -2.81 3.52 9.13
CA PRO A 28 -3.11 4.28 7.93
C PRO A 28 -4.26 5.28 8.07
N GLN A 29 -5.20 5.02 8.98
CA GLN A 29 -6.33 5.91 9.28
C GLN A 29 -5.89 7.27 9.85
N ASP A 30 -4.72 7.34 10.48
CA ASP A 30 -4.20 8.59 11.05
C ASP A 30 -3.40 9.39 10.02
N CYS A 31 -3.07 8.80 8.87
CA CYS A 31 -2.16 9.39 7.89
C CYS A 31 -2.84 10.44 7.00
N GLY A 32 -2.42 11.70 7.14
CA GLY A 32 -2.90 12.82 6.31
C GLY A 32 -2.74 12.59 4.79
N LEU A 33 -1.63 11.97 4.35
CA LEU A 33 -1.45 11.61 2.94
C LEU A 33 -2.50 10.59 2.45
N VAL A 34 -2.83 9.59 3.28
CA VAL A 34 -3.86 8.61 2.95
C VAL A 34 -5.22 9.29 2.87
N TYR A 35 -5.51 10.23 3.78
CA TYR A 35 -6.72 11.04 3.71
C TYR A 35 -6.82 11.80 2.38
N LEU A 36 -5.79 12.56 1.99
CA LEU A 36 -5.80 13.34 0.76
C LEU A 36 -6.02 12.47 -0.48
N VAL A 37 -5.27 11.37 -0.61
CA VAL A 37 -5.38 10.45 -1.75
C VAL A 37 -6.74 9.76 -1.81
N ARG A 38 -7.36 9.44 -0.66
CA ARG A 38 -8.65 8.74 -0.64
C ARG A 38 -9.85 9.67 -0.77
N SER A 39 -9.70 10.93 -0.38
CA SER A 39 -10.75 11.94 -0.48
C SER A 39 -10.84 12.56 -1.87
N ASP A 40 -9.75 12.54 -2.64
CA ASP A 40 -9.72 13.00 -4.03
C ASP A 40 -10.16 11.87 -4.99
N PRO A 41 -11.22 12.05 -5.80
CA PRO A 41 -11.72 11.01 -6.70
C PRO A 41 -10.71 10.55 -7.76
N GLU A 42 -9.96 11.49 -8.35
CA GLU A 42 -8.99 11.21 -9.41
C GLU A 42 -7.80 10.42 -8.85
N LEU A 43 -7.26 10.87 -7.72
CA LEU A 43 -6.16 10.16 -7.04
C LEU A 43 -6.58 8.77 -6.56
N ARG A 44 -7.84 8.62 -6.15
CA ARG A 44 -8.37 7.33 -5.71
C ARG A 44 -8.52 6.35 -6.88
N GLU A 45 -8.92 6.83 -8.05
CA GLU A 45 -9.00 6.03 -9.27
C GLU A 45 -7.61 5.63 -9.78
N GLU A 46 -6.68 6.58 -9.81
CA GLU A 46 -5.28 6.35 -10.15
C GLU A 46 -4.65 5.31 -9.21
N LEU A 47 -4.88 5.40 -7.91
CA LEU A 47 -4.42 4.40 -6.94
C LEU A 47 -5.02 3.01 -7.22
N ALA A 48 -6.28 2.96 -7.64
CA ALA A 48 -6.92 1.70 -8.04
C ALA A 48 -6.30 1.11 -9.31
N ALA A 49 -5.95 1.95 -10.29
CA ALA A 49 -5.21 1.53 -11.49
C ALA A 49 -3.85 0.93 -11.15
N ARG A 50 -3.04 1.63 -10.36
CA ARG A 50 -1.72 1.13 -9.89
C ARG A 50 -1.82 -0.18 -9.13
N ARG A 51 -2.89 -0.38 -8.34
CA ARG A 51 -3.14 -1.66 -7.65
C ARG A 51 -3.40 -2.80 -8.65
N ARG A 52 -4.20 -2.56 -9.69
CA ARG A 52 -4.46 -3.56 -10.74
C ARG A 52 -3.19 -3.88 -11.51
N GLU A 53 -2.41 -2.88 -11.90
CA GLU A 53 -1.13 -3.05 -12.59
C GLU A 53 -0.15 -3.89 -11.77
N ARG A 54 0.01 -3.58 -10.49
CA ARG A 54 0.93 -4.33 -9.62
C ARG A 54 0.47 -5.76 -9.39
N HIS A 55 -0.84 -6.00 -9.32
CA HIS A 55 -1.39 -7.36 -9.25
C HIS A 55 -1.15 -8.12 -10.55
N ALA A 56 -1.40 -7.50 -11.70
CA ALA A 56 -1.10 -8.08 -13.01
C ALA A 56 0.39 -8.41 -13.16
N ALA A 57 1.28 -7.50 -12.72
CA ALA A 57 2.72 -7.71 -12.71
C ALA A 57 3.16 -8.87 -11.79
N GLN A 58 2.50 -9.06 -10.65
CA GLN A 58 2.75 -10.20 -9.76
C GLN A 58 2.32 -11.53 -10.37
N LEU A 59 1.23 -11.53 -11.15
CA LEU A 59 0.76 -12.72 -11.85
C LEU A 59 1.61 -13.06 -13.08
N SER A 60 2.18 -12.06 -13.75
CA SER A 60 3.02 -12.24 -14.93
C SER A 60 4.50 -12.48 -14.61
N ALA A 61 4.95 -12.15 -13.39
CA ALA A 61 6.29 -12.47 -12.93
C ALA A 61 6.44 -14.00 -12.76
N PRO A 62 7.47 -14.64 -13.36
CA PRO A 62 7.76 -16.04 -13.07
C PRO A 62 8.11 -16.18 -11.58
N ALA A 63 7.74 -17.30 -10.97
CA ALA A 63 7.90 -17.60 -9.53
C ALA A 63 9.37 -17.76 -9.05
N ALA A 64 10.30 -16.97 -9.58
CA ALA A 64 11.73 -17.08 -9.32
C ALA A 64 12.30 -15.75 -8.82
N ALA A 65 12.22 -15.53 -7.51
CA ALA A 65 13.20 -14.76 -6.73
C ALA A 65 12.89 -14.93 -5.23
N ALA A 66 13.14 -16.13 -4.71
CA ALA A 66 13.32 -16.36 -3.28
C ALA A 66 14.81 -16.65 -3.04
N PRO A 67 15.57 -15.72 -2.44
CA PRO A 67 16.62 -16.05 -1.49
C PRO A 67 16.04 -16.22 -0.07
#